data_AF-A0A962NXP8-F1
#
_entry.id   AF-A0A962NXP8-F1
#
_cell.length_a   1.000
_cell.length_b   1.000
_cell.length_c   1.000
_cell.angle_alpha   90.00
_cell.angle_beta   90.00
_cell.angle_gamma   90.00
#
_symmetry.space_group_name_H-M   'P 1'
#
loop_
_entity.id
_entity.type
_entity.pdbx_description
1 polymer ?
#
loop_
_entity_poly.entity_id
_entity_poly.type
_entity_poly.pdbx_seq_one_letter_code
_entity_poly.pdbx_strand_id
1 'polypeptide(L)'
;QSPVLARMLRTRLESIIPAAYGQLAAFVGKFRQQVQQVLPDTSTRRAFWERELQGRFAELVYNGRLEAAKAHLEQALATHQQHAGEVYLVGAGPGDPDLLTFKAVRLMQQADVVVYDRLVSQPILDLCRRDADMIYVGKARANHAVPQEDINHLLVRLAQEGKRVCRLKGGDPFIFGRGGEEIEELAEAGIPFQVVPGITAASGCSAYAGIPLTHRDYAQSVRFVTGHLKDGTPNLPWSELVHERQTLVLYMGLVGLEEIAKQLIANGMRPDMPVALVSHGTRPNQQIVTGEIATIADKVHESGIKAPTLTIIGDVVKLQDKLAWFGATR
;
A
#
# COMPACT_ATOMS: atom_id res chain seq x y z
N GLN A 1 14.70 10.91 36.02
CA GLN A 1 14.50 12.37 36.15
C GLN A 1 13.42 12.95 35.22
N SER A 2 12.86 12.21 34.25
CA SER A 2 11.61 12.64 33.56
C SER A 2 10.72 11.43 33.24
N PRO A 3 9.66 11.17 34.03
CA PRO A 3 8.76 10.04 33.78
C PRO A 3 7.97 10.20 32.46
N VAL A 4 7.71 11.43 32.03
CA VAL A 4 7.03 11.74 30.77
C VAL A 4 7.91 11.38 29.57
N LEU A 5 9.18 11.78 29.59
CA LEU A 5 10.14 11.44 28.52
C LEU A 5 10.36 9.92 28.43
N ALA A 6 10.49 9.24 29.58
CA ALA A 6 10.62 7.79 29.61
C ALA A 6 9.39 7.09 29.01
N ARG A 7 8.17 7.57 29.33
CA ARG A 7 6.94 7.06 28.73
C ARG A 7 6.89 7.30 27.21
N MET A 8 7.25 8.49 26.74
CA MET A 8 7.28 8.80 25.31
C MET A 8 8.28 7.93 24.54
N LEU A 9 9.48 7.73 25.08
CA LEU A 9 10.50 6.84 24.51
C LEU A 9 10.01 5.39 24.50
N ARG A 10 9.39 4.93 25.59
CA ARG A 10 8.80 3.60 25.67
C ARG A 10 7.74 3.39 24.58
N THR A 11 6.80 4.33 24.42
CA THR A 11 5.78 4.25 23.36
C THR A 11 6.40 4.20 21.96
N ARG A 12 7.46 4.98 21.70
CA ARG A 12 8.19 4.92 20.43
C ARG A 12 8.88 3.57 20.22
N LEU A 13 9.56 3.05 21.23
CA LEU A 13 10.23 1.74 21.15
C LEU A 13 9.21 0.61 20.95
N GLU A 14 8.08 0.63 21.67
CA GLU A 14 6.99 -0.33 21.52
C GLU A 14 6.34 -0.29 20.12
N SER A 15 6.32 0.87 19.46
CA SER A 15 5.81 0.98 18.08
C SER A 15 6.78 0.42 17.02
N ILE A 16 8.08 0.38 17.32
CA ILE A 16 9.12 -0.06 16.38
C ILE A 16 9.45 -1.55 16.58
N ILE A 17 9.39 -2.04 17.82
CA ILE A 17 9.74 -3.41 18.17
C ILE A 17 8.50 -4.31 18.04
N PRO A 18 8.49 -5.29 17.12
CA PRO A 18 7.40 -6.25 17.00
C PRO A 18 7.10 -6.96 18.32
N ALA A 19 5.83 -7.20 18.65
CA ALA A 19 5.44 -7.87 19.89
C ALA A 19 6.12 -9.25 20.07
N ALA A 20 6.38 -9.95 18.96
CA ALA A 20 7.01 -11.26 18.95
C ALA A 20 8.55 -11.23 19.06
N TYR A 21 9.18 -10.07 19.25
CA TYR A 21 10.65 -9.97 19.33
C TYR A 21 11.27 -10.76 20.50
N GLY A 22 10.53 -10.90 21.62
CA GLY A 22 10.95 -11.76 22.72
C GLY A 22 11.03 -13.23 22.33
N GLN A 23 10.10 -13.70 21.49
CA GLN A 23 10.13 -15.07 20.95
C GLN A 23 11.32 -15.26 19.99
N LEU A 24 11.62 -14.26 19.16
CA LEU A 24 12.81 -14.26 18.30
C LEU A 24 14.09 -14.40 19.12
N ALA A 25 14.26 -13.59 20.17
CA ALA A 25 15.44 -13.67 21.04
C ALA A 25 15.58 -15.04 21.71
N ALA A 26 14.47 -15.62 22.19
CA ALA A 26 14.48 -16.97 22.76
C ALA A 26 14.88 -18.04 21.74
N PHE A 27 14.39 -17.92 20.49
CA PHE A 27 14.73 -18.85 19.42
C PHE A 27 16.20 -18.76 19.02
N VAL A 28 16.73 -17.55 18.85
CA VAL A 28 18.15 -17.30 18.59
C VAL A 28 19.02 -17.93 19.69
N GLY A 29 18.61 -17.78 20.95
CA GLY A 29 19.30 -18.40 22.09
C GLY A 29 19.45 -19.92 21.96
N LYS A 30 18.42 -20.62 21.47
CA LYS A 30 18.42 -22.08 21.30
C LYS A 30 19.39 -22.54 20.20
N PHE A 31 19.50 -21.79 19.11
CA PHE A 31 20.34 -22.17 17.97
C PHE A 31 21.77 -21.63 18.05
N ARG A 32 22.07 -20.73 18.99
CA ARG A 32 23.37 -20.06 19.11
C ARG A 32 24.57 -21.03 19.13
N GLN A 33 24.50 -22.11 19.91
CA GLN A 33 25.58 -23.09 20.00
C GLN A 33 25.76 -23.85 18.68
N GLN A 34 24.67 -24.29 18.07
CA GLN A 34 24.70 -25.00 16.78
C GLN A 34 25.29 -24.12 15.67
N VAL A 35 24.87 -22.85 15.57
CA VAL A 35 25.44 -21.90 14.61
C VAL A 35 26.93 -21.68 14.87
N GLN A 36 27.36 -21.60 16.12
CA GLN A 36 28.77 -21.42 16.47
C GLN A 36 29.65 -22.63 16.10
N GLN A 37 29.09 -23.84 16.16
CA GLN A 37 29.79 -25.07 15.75
C GLN A 37 29.93 -25.16 14.23
N VAL A 38 28.88 -24.81 13.49
CA VAL A 38 28.89 -24.86 12.00
C VAL A 38 29.67 -23.70 11.41
N LEU A 39 29.54 -22.49 11.98
CA LEU A 39 30.20 -21.26 11.54
C LEU A 39 31.16 -20.75 12.64
N PRO A 40 32.39 -21.31 12.71
CA PRO A 40 33.35 -20.94 13.75
C PRO A 40 33.88 -19.51 13.57
N ASP A 41 34.02 -19.05 12.32
CA ASP A 41 34.45 -17.68 12.04
C ASP A 41 33.42 -16.64 12.52
N THR A 42 33.93 -15.57 13.13
CA THR A 42 33.08 -14.55 13.77
C THR A 42 32.43 -13.62 12.75
N SER A 43 33.12 -13.30 11.66
CA SER A 43 32.58 -12.42 10.62
C SER A 43 31.44 -13.10 9.86
N THR A 44 31.64 -14.36 9.47
CA THR A 44 30.62 -15.18 8.80
C THR A 44 29.41 -15.42 9.68
N ARG A 45 29.62 -15.72 10.97
CA ARG A 45 28.52 -15.90 11.94
C ARG A 45 27.72 -14.61 12.17
N ARG A 46 28.39 -13.45 12.20
CA ARG A 46 27.71 -12.16 12.32
C ARG A 46 26.84 -11.88 11.08
N ALA A 47 27.40 -12.06 9.89
CA ALA A 47 26.67 -11.89 8.63
C ALA A 47 25.46 -12.84 8.54
N PHE A 48 25.63 -14.10 8.99
CA PHE A 48 24.53 -15.07 9.10
C PHE A 48 23.39 -14.54 9.98
N TRP A 49 23.68 -14.08 11.20
CA TRP A 49 22.64 -13.59 12.10
C TRP A 49 22.00 -12.29 11.60
N GLU A 50 22.77 -11.35 11.07
CA GLU A 50 22.24 -10.13 10.45
C GLU A 50 21.26 -10.48 9.32
N ARG A 51 21.58 -11.51 8.52
CA ARG A 51 20.70 -12.02 7.47
C ARG A 51 19.41 -12.63 8.02
N GLU A 52 19.51 -13.64 8.90
CA GLU A 52 18.33 -14.37 9.39
C GLU A 52 17.40 -13.49 10.22
N LEU A 53 17.97 -12.61 11.06
CA LEU A 53 17.19 -11.70 11.92
C LEU A 53 16.46 -10.60 11.16
N GLN A 54 16.84 -10.36 9.91
CA GLN A 54 16.21 -9.37 9.03
C GLN A 54 15.51 -10.01 7.82
N GLY A 55 15.41 -11.33 7.77
CA GLY A 55 14.86 -12.07 6.63
C GLY A 55 13.73 -13.01 7.02
N ARG A 56 13.52 -14.03 6.18
CA ARG A 56 12.43 -15.02 6.30
C ARG A 56 12.37 -15.70 7.66
N PHE A 57 13.51 -16.03 8.29
CA PHE A 57 13.55 -16.60 9.64
C PHE A 57 12.80 -15.73 10.66
N ALA A 58 13.14 -14.44 10.75
CA ALA A 58 12.51 -13.52 11.69
C ALA A 58 11.00 -13.39 11.44
N GLU A 59 10.58 -13.31 10.17
CA GLU A 59 9.16 -13.23 9.80
C GLU A 59 8.38 -14.50 10.17
N LEU A 60 8.94 -15.68 9.97
CA LEU A 60 8.31 -16.94 10.41
C LEU A 60 8.11 -16.94 11.92
N VAL A 61 9.08 -16.44 12.70
CA VAL A 61 8.93 -16.31 14.16
C VAL A 61 7.88 -15.26 14.51
N TYR A 62 7.89 -14.08 13.87
CA TYR A 62 6.90 -13.04 14.14
C TYR A 62 5.46 -13.47 13.86
N ASN A 63 5.27 -14.38 12.90
CA ASN A 63 3.97 -14.95 12.56
C ASN A 63 3.64 -16.23 13.35
N GLY A 64 4.43 -16.59 14.36
CA GLY A 64 4.20 -17.78 15.20
C GLY A 64 4.46 -19.12 14.50
N ARG A 65 5.09 -19.13 13.32
CA ARG A 65 5.40 -20.32 12.51
C ARG A 65 6.73 -20.93 12.93
N LEU A 66 6.84 -21.32 14.20
CA LEU A 66 8.12 -21.72 14.83
C LEU A 66 8.78 -22.95 14.19
N GLU A 67 8.00 -23.98 13.82
CA GLU A 67 8.55 -25.18 13.17
C GLU A 67 9.12 -24.88 11.78
N ALA A 68 8.42 -24.02 11.02
CA ALA A 68 8.92 -23.57 9.72
C ALA A 68 10.16 -22.68 9.88
N ALA A 69 10.22 -21.84 10.92
CA ALA A 69 11.40 -21.03 11.23
C ALA A 69 12.61 -21.92 11.57
N LYS A 70 12.42 -22.97 12.36
CA LYS A 70 13.44 -23.97 12.65
C LYS A 70 13.94 -24.67 11.39
N ALA A 71 13.03 -25.22 10.59
CA ALA A 71 13.38 -25.92 9.36
C ALA A 71 14.15 -25.01 8.39
N HIS A 72 13.74 -23.74 8.27
CA HIS A 72 14.43 -22.75 7.46
C HIS A 72 15.86 -22.47 7.97
N LEU A 73 16.04 -22.30 9.27
CA LEU A 73 17.34 -22.02 9.87
C LEU A 73 18.30 -23.23 9.74
N GLU A 74 17.80 -24.44 9.94
CA GLU A 74 18.57 -25.68 9.75
C GLU A 74 18.99 -25.84 8.28
N GLN A 75 18.09 -25.56 7.34
CA GLN A 75 18.41 -25.56 5.91
C GLN A 75 19.45 -24.50 5.57
N ALA A 76 19.32 -23.28 6.09
CA ALA A 76 20.26 -22.19 5.85
C ALA A 76 21.67 -22.49 6.40
N LEU A 77 21.75 -23.23 7.51
CA LEU A 77 23.03 -23.71 8.05
C LEU A 77 23.63 -24.84 7.20
N ALA A 78 22.80 -25.74 6.68
CA ALA A 78 23.26 -26.88 5.91
C ALA A 78 23.80 -26.47 4.54
N THR A 79 23.07 -25.63 3.81
CA THR A 79 23.38 -25.33 2.40
C THR A 79 24.54 -24.35 2.23
N HIS A 80 24.92 -23.62 3.29
CA HIS A 80 25.89 -22.51 3.21
C HIS A 80 25.59 -21.54 2.05
N GLN A 81 24.37 -21.54 1.55
CA GLN A 81 24.03 -20.95 0.25
C GLN A 81 24.15 -19.44 0.35
N GLN A 82 24.73 -18.85 -0.71
CA GLN A 82 24.61 -17.43 -0.97
C GLN A 82 23.14 -17.06 -1.13
N HIS A 83 22.81 -15.87 -0.64
CA HIS A 83 21.47 -15.34 -0.44
C HIS A 83 20.60 -15.47 -1.71
N ALA A 84 19.43 -16.10 -1.59
CA ALA A 84 18.34 -15.88 -2.54
C ALA A 84 17.65 -14.57 -2.13
N GLY A 85 17.64 -13.57 -3.00
CA GLY A 85 16.94 -12.31 -2.74
C GLY A 85 15.45 -12.54 -2.52
N GLU A 86 14.79 -11.54 -1.96
CA GLU A 86 13.35 -11.60 -1.69
C GLU A 86 12.68 -10.29 -2.07
N VAL A 87 11.38 -10.35 -2.34
CA VAL A 87 10.60 -9.18 -2.74
C VAL A 87 9.51 -8.88 -1.71
N TYR A 88 9.50 -7.65 -1.23
CA TYR A 88 8.42 -7.10 -0.40
C TYR A 88 7.51 -6.25 -1.26
N LEU A 89 6.25 -6.67 -1.40
CA LEU A 89 5.20 -5.88 -2.02
C LEU A 89 4.53 -5.02 -0.95
N VAL A 90 4.85 -3.72 -0.90
CA VAL A 90 4.48 -2.84 0.22
C VAL A 90 3.47 -1.78 -0.23
N GLY A 91 2.33 -1.74 0.46
CA GLY A 91 1.37 -0.66 0.34
C GLY A 91 1.84 0.59 1.06
N ALA A 92 2.06 1.66 0.30
CA ALA A 92 2.53 2.95 0.77
C ALA A 92 1.41 3.81 1.40
N GLY A 93 0.14 3.43 1.20
CA GLY A 93 -0.97 4.29 1.58
C GLY A 93 -1.23 5.42 0.56
N PRO A 94 -2.22 6.29 0.83
CA PRO A 94 -2.68 7.32 -0.12
C PRO A 94 -1.74 8.52 -0.27
N GLY A 95 -0.85 8.75 0.70
CA GLY A 95 0.19 9.78 0.58
C GLY A 95 0.76 10.27 1.90
N ASP A 96 -0.03 10.31 2.97
CA ASP A 96 0.42 10.64 4.31
C ASP A 96 1.36 9.53 4.86
N PRO A 97 2.62 9.85 5.21
CA PRO A 97 3.56 8.89 5.81
C PRO A 97 3.05 8.25 7.11
N ASP A 98 2.22 8.95 7.89
CA ASP A 98 1.70 8.44 9.16
C ASP A 98 0.63 7.34 8.96
N LEU A 99 0.20 7.12 7.71
CA LEU A 99 -0.67 6.01 7.32
C LEU A 99 0.09 4.75 6.88
N LEU A 100 1.42 4.76 6.89
CA LEU A 100 2.22 3.55 6.69
C LEU A 100 2.02 2.59 7.87
N THR A 101 1.97 1.30 7.55
CA THR A 101 1.98 0.29 8.60
C THR A 101 3.38 0.15 9.19
N PHE A 102 3.49 -0.24 10.46
CA PHE A 102 4.80 -0.48 11.09
C PHE A 102 5.64 -1.52 10.33
N LYS A 103 4.99 -2.54 9.75
CA LYS A 103 5.67 -3.54 8.91
C LYS A 103 6.22 -2.91 7.61
N ALA A 104 5.49 -1.99 6.98
CA ALA A 104 5.96 -1.28 5.79
C ALA A 104 7.24 -0.50 6.08
N VAL A 105 7.24 0.34 7.13
CA VAL A 105 8.42 1.15 7.52
C VAL A 105 9.62 0.25 7.83
N ARG A 106 9.41 -0.85 8.56
CA ARG A 106 10.48 -1.81 8.88
C ARG A 106 11.13 -2.39 7.62
N LEU A 107 10.33 -2.86 6.66
CA LEU A 107 10.85 -3.47 5.43
C LEU A 107 11.48 -2.43 4.50
N MET A 108 10.93 -1.21 4.43
CA MET A 108 11.53 -0.10 3.67
C MET A 108 12.93 0.28 4.19
N GLN A 109 13.16 0.16 5.49
CA GLN A 109 14.47 0.39 6.13
C GLN A 109 15.46 -0.77 5.94
N GLN A 110 14.99 -1.96 5.56
CA GLN A 110 15.81 -3.16 5.35
C GLN A 110 16.14 -3.44 3.89
N ALA A 111 15.39 -2.82 2.96
CA ALA A 111 15.52 -3.06 1.53
C ALA A 111 16.86 -2.55 0.98
N ASP A 112 17.44 -3.32 0.06
CA ASP A 112 18.61 -2.94 -0.72
C ASP A 112 18.25 -2.09 -1.92
N VAL A 113 17.08 -2.38 -2.51
CA VAL A 113 16.55 -1.67 -3.68
C VAL A 113 15.09 -1.38 -3.45
N VAL A 114 14.66 -0.15 -3.75
CA VAL A 114 13.26 0.27 -3.69
C VAL A 114 12.77 0.57 -5.10
N VAL A 115 11.82 -0.23 -5.57
CA VAL A 115 11.15 -0.06 -6.86
C VAL A 115 9.81 0.62 -6.63
N TYR A 116 9.64 1.86 -7.10
CA TYR A 116 8.47 2.68 -6.78
C TYR A 116 7.84 3.33 -8.01
N ASP A 117 6.55 3.64 -7.92
CA ASP A 117 5.82 4.34 -8.97
C ASP A 117 5.41 5.77 -8.56
N ARG A 118 4.76 6.47 -9.49
CA ARG A 118 4.37 7.88 -9.36
C ARG A 118 3.42 8.16 -8.19
N LEU A 119 2.67 7.17 -7.71
CA LEU A 119 1.64 7.41 -6.68
C LEU A 119 2.24 7.49 -5.28
N VAL A 120 3.45 6.97 -5.07
CA VAL A 120 4.20 7.08 -3.82
C VAL A 120 4.66 8.52 -3.62
N SER A 121 4.39 9.10 -2.45
CA SER A 121 4.74 10.49 -2.13
C SER A 121 6.21 10.61 -1.72
N GLN A 122 6.84 11.77 -1.96
CA GLN A 122 8.22 12.02 -1.56
C GLN A 122 8.45 11.80 -0.05
N PRO A 123 7.58 12.28 0.86
CA PRO A 123 7.78 12.05 2.30
C PRO A 123 7.79 10.57 2.70
N ILE A 124 7.17 9.68 1.93
CA ILE A 124 7.24 8.23 2.14
C ILE A 124 8.60 7.69 1.64
N LEU A 125 9.08 8.14 0.49
CA LEU A 125 10.39 7.73 -0.05
C LEU A 125 11.53 8.14 0.89
N ASP A 126 11.39 9.27 1.57
CA ASP A 126 12.36 9.75 2.56
C ASP A 126 12.47 8.84 3.80
N LEU A 127 11.49 7.95 4.01
CA LEU A 127 11.50 6.91 5.05
C LEU A 127 12.14 5.60 4.59
N CYS A 128 12.63 5.50 3.36
CA CYS A 128 13.44 4.36 2.94
C CYS A 128 14.85 4.40 3.55
N ARG A 129 15.56 3.28 3.52
CA ARG A 129 16.98 3.24 3.86
C ARG A 129 17.77 4.22 2.98
N ARG A 130 18.64 5.06 3.58
CA ARG A 130 19.34 6.15 2.88
C ARG A 130 20.27 5.68 1.75
N ASP A 131 20.77 4.47 1.91
CA ASP A 131 21.75 3.76 1.11
C ASP A 131 21.09 2.59 0.33
N ALA A 132 19.78 2.66 0.11
CA ALA A 132 19.09 1.80 -0.85
C ALA A 132 19.11 2.41 -2.26
N ASP A 133 19.25 1.55 -3.28
CA ASP A 133 19.09 1.97 -4.67
C ASP A 133 17.61 2.28 -4.96
N MET A 134 17.33 3.45 -5.52
CA MET A 134 15.97 3.88 -5.84
C MET A 134 15.68 3.74 -7.33
N ILE A 135 14.72 2.90 -7.71
CA ILE A 135 14.32 2.67 -9.10
C ILE A 135 12.88 3.14 -9.33
N TYR A 136 12.74 4.18 -10.16
CA TYR A 136 11.43 4.69 -10.57
C TYR A 136 10.88 3.92 -11.78
N VAL A 137 9.67 3.39 -11.66
CA VAL A 137 8.96 2.64 -12.74
C VAL A 137 7.66 3.29 -13.19
N GLY A 138 7.41 4.55 -12.81
CA GLY A 138 6.19 5.28 -13.17
C GLY A 138 6.20 5.88 -14.58
N LYS A 139 5.00 6.11 -15.14
CA LYS A 139 4.81 6.79 -16.43
C LYS A 139 5.18 8.29 -16.32
N ALA A 140 6.30 8.71 -16.90
CA ALA A 140 6.53 10.10 -17.26
C ALA A 140 5.82 10.37 -18.60
N ARG A 141 4.99 11.42 -18.68
CA ARG A 141 4.16 11.78 -19.86
C ARG A 141 4.91 11.99 -21.20
N ALA A 142 6.24 11.80 -21.24
CA ALA A 142 7.06 12.03 -22.43
C ALA A 142 8.16 10.97 -22.68
N ASN A 143 8.27 9.90 -21.88
CA ASN A 143 9.28 8.87 -22.10
C ASN A 143 8.66 7.47 -22.04
N HIS A 144 9.10 6.62 -22.97
CA HIS A 144 8.63 5.25 -23.18
C HIS A 144 8.23 4.55 -21.88
N ALA A 145 6.97 4.12 -21.82
CA ALA A 145 6.46 3.35 -20.70
C ALA A 145 7.31 2.09 -20.54
N VAL A 146 7.72 1.77 -19.31
CA VAL A 146 8.15 0.42 -18.97
C VAL A 146 6.88 -0.44 -18.95
N PRO A 147 6.70 -1.40 -19.88
CA PRO A 147 5.63 -2.38 -19.83
C PRO A 147 5.55 -3.06 -18.46
N GLN A 148 4.39 -3.57 -18.08
CA GLN A 148 4.26 -4.27 -16.79
C GLN A 148 5.16 -5.51 -16.72
N GLU A 149 5.29 -6.22 -17.85
CA GLU A 149 6.19 -7.38 -17.98
C GLU A 149 7.63 -7.00 -17.62
N ASP A 150 8.10 -5.84 -18.07
CA ASP A 150 9.44 -5.34 -17.73
C ASP A 150 9.60 -5.03 -16.23
N ILE A 151 8.54 -4.58 -15.53
CA ILE A 151 8.58 -4.40 -14.07
C ILE A 151 8.66 -5.76 -13.37
N ASN A 152 7.84 -6.73 -13.81
CA ASN A 152 7.82 -8.07 -13.22
C ASN A 152 9.21 -8.75 -13.37
N HIS A 153 9.77 -8.73 -14.57
CA HIS A 153 11.12 -9.25 -14.84
C HIS A 153 12.21 -8.50 -14.08
N LEU A 154 12.08 -7.18 -13.89
CA LEU A 154 13.00 -6.40 -13.06
C LEU A 154 13.01 -6.89 -11.61
N LEU A 155 11.83 -7.15 -11.02
CA LEU A 155 11.74 -7.64 -9.64
C LEU A 155 12.38 -9.03 -9.50
N VAL A 156 12.11 -9.93 -10.44
CA VAL A 156 12.74 -11.26 -10.48
C VAL A 156 14.26 -11.14 -10.59
N ARG A 157 14.76 -10.33 -11.53
CA ARG A 157 16.20 -10.15 -11.74
C ARG A 157 16.90 -9.64 -10.49
N LEU A 158 16.38 -8.58 -9.87
CA LEU A 158 16.97 -8.00 -8.66
C LEU A 158 16.98 -8.99 -7.49
N ALA A 159 15.94 -9.80 -7.35
CA ALA A 159 15.91 -10.86 -6.33
C ALA A 159 16.90 -12.00 -6.65
N GLN A 160 17.07 -12.37 -7.92
CA GLN A 160 18.08 -13.35 -8.36
C GLN A 160 19.52 -12.85 -8.15
N GLU A 161 19.74 -11.54 -8.18
CA GLU A 161 21.01 -10.89 -7.76
C GLU A 161 21.25 -10.96 -6.24
N GLY A 162 20.33 -11.56 -5.47
CA GLY A 162 20.44 -11.73 -4.03
C GLY A 162 19.93 -10.53 -3.22
N LYS A 163 19.31 -9.53 -3.86
CA LYS A 163 18.90 -8.28 -3.20
C LYS A 163 17.58 -8.41 -2.46
N ARG A 164 17.39 -7.64 -1.39
CA ARG A 164 16.09 -7.39 -0.77
C ARG A 164 15.39 -6.26 -1.51
N VAL A 165 14.35 -6.59 -2.26
CA VAL A 165 13.65 -5.65 -3.14
C VAL A 165 12.36 -5.19 -2.47
N CYS A 166 12.20 -3.90 -2.23
CA CYS A 166 10.92 -3.32 -1.82
C CYS A 166 10.19 -2.76 -3.04
N ARG A 167 9.15 -3.45 -3.50
CA ARG A 167 8.20 -2.92 -4.49
C ARG A 167 7.15 -2.07 -3.76
N LEU A 168 7.37 -0.77 -3.75
CA LEU A 168 6.52 0.19 -3.06
C LEU A 168 5.41 0.71 -3.99
N LYS A 169 4.16 0.54 -3.57
CA LYS A 169 2.97 0.83 -4.38
C LYS A 169 2.05 1.81 -3.67
N GLY A 170 1.53 2.81 -4.38
CA GLY A 170 0.55 3.73 -3.81
C GLY A 170 -0.73 3.01 -3.37
N GLY A 171 -1.27 3.37 -2.20
CA GLY A 171 -2.45 2.75 -1.62
C GLY A 171 -2.18 1.34 -1.10
N ASP A 172 -3.00 0.39 -1.53
CA ASP A 172 -2.88 -1.03 -1.19
C ASP A 172 -2.42 -1.85 -2.42
N PRO A 173 -1.51 -2.82 -2.28
CA PRO A 173 -1.00 -3.59 -3.43
C PRO A 173 -2.06 -4.34 -4.24
N PHE A 174 -3.15 -4.79 -3.59
CA PHE A 174 -4.16 -5.65 -4.19
C PHE A 174 -5.46 -4.94 -4.56
N ILE A 175 -5.61 -3.65 -4.21
CA ILE A 175 -6.77 -2.85 -4.63
C ILE A 175 -6.37 -2.00 -5.84
N PHE A 176 -6.71 -2.49 -7.04
CA PHE A 176 -6.38 -1.87 -8.35
C PHE A 176 -4.89 -1.54 -8.55
N GLY A 177 -4.00 -2.17 -7.78
CA GLY A 177 -2.56 -1.96 -7.84
C GLY A 177 -1.82 -2.91 -8.79
N ARG A 178 -2.49 -3.93 -9.35
CA ARG A 178 -1.87 -5.03 -10.13
C ARG A 178 -0.82 -5.84 -9.35
N GLY A 179 -0.88 -5.80 -8.01
CA GLY A 179 0.04 -6.57 -7.18
C GLY A 179 -0.03 -8.08 -7.39
N GLY A 180 -1.20 -8.61 -7.79
CA GLY A 180 -1.40 -10.02 -8.13
C GLY A 180 -0.53 -10.49 -9.29
N GLU A 181 -0.49 -9.71 -10.38
CA GLU A 181 0.34 -10.01 -11.56
C GLU A 181 1.83 -9.99 -11.22
N GLU A 182 2.27 -9.04 -10.37
CA GLU A 182 3.67 -8.93 -9.95
C GLU A 182 4.11 -10.13 -9.09
N ILE A 183 3.25 -10.68 -8.22
CA ILE A 183 3.60 -11.83 -7.37
C ILE A 183 3.48 -13.18 -8.07
N GLU A 184 2.64 -13.30 -9.09
CA GLU A 184 2.50 -14.51 -9.89
C GLU A 184 3.84 -14.84 -10.58
N GLU A 185 4.44 -13.87 -11.26
CA GLU A 185 5.77 -14.01 -11.87
C GLU A 185 6.84 -14.40 -10.84
N LEU A 186 6.82 -13.78 -9.65
CA LEU A 186 7.76 -14.10 -8.58
C LEU A 186 7.59 -15.54 -8.08
N ALA A 187 6.35 -16.00 -7.96
CA ALA A 187 6.03 -17.37 -7.58
C ALA A 187 6.52 -18.37 -8.63
N GLU A 188 6.29 -18.10 -9.92
CA GLU A 188 6.75 -18.93 -11.04
C GLU A 188 8.28 -19.01 -11.09
N ALA A 189 8.98 -17.91 -10.80
CA ALA A 189 10.43 -17.85 -10.71
C ALA A 189 11.01 -18.45 -9.40
N GLY A 190 10.16 -18.93 -8.48
CA GLY A 190 10.58 -19.48 -7.19
C GLY A 190 11.18 -18.45 -6.23
N ILE A 191 10.91 -17.16 -6.44
CA ILE A 191 11.43 -16.06 -5.62
C ILE A 191 10.56 -15.90 -4.36
N PRO A 192 11.16 -15.90 -3.15
CA PRO A 192 10.43 -15.59 -1.93
C PRO A 192 9.85 -14.17 -1.96
N PHE A 193 8.58 -14.03 -1.57
CA PHE A 193 7.95 -12.72 -1.47
C PHE A 193 7.06 -12.58 -0.24
N GLN A 194 6.79 -11.33 0.14
CA GLN A 194 5.86 -10.96 1.19
C GLN A 194 4.99 -9.81 0.74
N VAL A 195 3.72 -9.81 1.13
CA VAL A 195 2.80 -8.70 0.87
C VAL A 195 2.48 -7.99 2.17
N VAL A 196 2.67 -6.68 2.19
CA VAL A 196 2.29 -5.80 3.29
C VAL A 196 1.14 -4.92 2.81
N PRO A 197 -0.08 -5.09 3.37
CA PRO A 197 -1.22 -4.28 2.97
C PRO A 197 -0.99 -2.81 3.35
N GLY A 198 -1.63 -1.94 2.59
CA GLY A 198 -1.61 -0.49 2.83
C GLY A 198 -3.00 0.07 3.04
N ILE A 199 -3.09 1.29 3.57
CA ILE A 199 -4.35 2.01 3.59
C ILE A 199 -4.74 2.34 2.15
N THR A 200 -5.82 1.76 1.65
CA THR A 200 -6.28 2.06 0.28
C THR A 200 -6.80 3.50 0.16
N ALA A 201 -6.80 4.04 -1.06
CA ALA A 201 -7.25 5.41 -1.31
C ALA A 201 -8.69 5.63 -0.83
N ALA A 202 -9.58 4.64 -0.95
CA ALA A 202 -10.94 4.73 -0.42
C ALA A 202 -10.99 5.01 1.07
N SER A 203 -10.28 4.23 1.88
CA SER A 203 -10.25 4.41 3.34
C SER A 203 -9.63 5.75 3.73
N GLY A 204 -8.50 6.11 3.11
CA GLY A 204 -7.82 7.38 3.38
C GLY A 204 -8.66 8.60 3.00
N CYS A 205 -9.14 8.66 1.75
CA CYS A 205 -9.96 9.77 1.28
C CYS A 205 -11.27 9.86 2.07
N SER A 206 -11.92 8.74 2.38
CA SER A 206 -13.14 8.74 3.20
C SER A 206 -12.92 9.38 4.56
N ALA A 207 -11.90 8.92 5.29
CA ALA A 207 -11.60 9.43 6.62
C ALA A 207 -11.19 10.91 6.59
N TYR A 208 -10.30 11.30 5.68
CA TYR A 208 -9.73 12.65 5.62
C TYR A 208 -10.64 13.66 4.89
N ALA A 209 -11.64 13.22 4.15
CA ALA A 209 -12.66 14.11 3.59
C ALA A 209 -13.86 14.31 4.51
N GLY A 210 -13.99 13.53 5.60
CA GLY A 210 -15.20 13.54 6.43
C GLY A 210 -16.39 12.85 5.76
N ILE A 211 -16.15 11.87 4.89
CA ILE A 211 -17.19 11.17 4.13
C ILE A 211 -17.09 9.68 4.45
N PRO A 212 -17.77 9.18 5.50
CA PRO A 212 -17.69 7.77 5.86
C PRO A 212 -18.27 6.91 4.73
N LEU A 213 -17.59 5.81 4.36
CA LEU A 213 -18.08 4.94 3.28
C LEU A 213 -19.39 4.23 3.63
N THR A 214 -19.66 4.05 4.92
CA THR A 214 -20.92 3.50 5.43
C THR A 214 -21.51 4.40 6.49
N HIS A 215 -22.83 4.44 6.55
CA HIS A 215 -23.58 5.08 7.62
C HIS A 215 -24.94 4.39 7.69
N ARG A 216 -25.43 4.11 8.90
CA ARG A 216 -26.62 3.27 9.13
C ARG A 216 -27.83 3.71 8.29
N ASP A 217 -28.02 5.01 8.16
CA ASP A 217 -29.17 5.60 7.46
C ASP A 217 -28.96 5.76 5.95
N TYR A 218 -27.74 5.61 5.44
CA TYR A 218 -27.38 5.95 4.06
C TYR A 218 -26.91 4.75 3.23
N ALA A 219 -26.01 3.93 3.74
CA ALA A 219 -25.37 2.87 2.95
C ALA A 219 -25.13 1.59 3.77
N GLN A 220 -25.61 0.48 3.23
CA GLN A 220 -25.41 -0.87 3.76
C GLN A 220 -24.33 -1.65 3.00
N SER A 221 -23.92 -1.14 1.84
CA SER A 221 -22.86 -1.72 1.02
C SER A 221 -21.93 -0.63 0.50
N VAL A 222 -20.69 -1.03 0.22
CA VAL A 222 -19.67 -0.19 -0.42
C VAL A 222 -19.15 -0.97 -1.61
N ARG A 223 -19.05 -0.32 -2.77
CA ARG A 223 -18.52 -0.95 -3.99
C ARG A 223 -17.35 -0.14 -4.53
N PHE A 224 -16.21 -0.80 -4.69
CA PHE A 224 -15.02 -0.22 -5.31
C PHE A 224 -15.00 -0.59 -6.78
N VAL A 225 -14.88 0.40 -7.66
CA VAL A 225 -14.93 0.22 -9.11
C VAL A 225 -13.82 1.03 -9.76
N THR A 226 -13.29 0.56 -10.89
CA THR A 226 -12.38 1.34 -11.72
C THR A 226 -13.16 2.02 -12.85
N GLY A 227 -12.95 3.33 -13.01
CA GLY A 227 -13.51 4.11 -14.13
C GLY A 227 -12.70 3.98 -15.43
N HIS A 228 -11.62 3.21 -15.43
CA HIS A 228 -10.80 2.92 -16.61
C HIS A 228 -10.70 1.41 -16.81
N LEU A 229 -11.21 0.90 -17.94
CA LEU A 229 -10.94 -0.45 -18.41
C LEU A 229 -9.75 -0.45 -19.37
N LYS A 230 -9.19 -1.64 -19.62
CA LYS A 230 -8.04 -1.86 -20.53
C LYS A 230 -8.28 -1.31 -21.96
N ASP A 231 -9.54 -1.14 -22.38
CA ASP A 231 -9.95 -0.66 -23.71
C ASP A 231 -10.24 0.85 -23.78
N GLY A 232 -10.08 1.58 -22.67
CA GLY A 232 -10.33 3.02 -22.61
C GLY A 232 -11.82 3.41 -22.53
N THR A 233 -12.74 2.45 -22.50
CA THR A 233 -14.18 2.69 -22.33
C THR A 233 -14.64 2.29 -20.92
N PRO A 234 -15.57 3.02 -20.29
CA PRO A 234 -16.17 2.58 -19.04
C PRO A 234 -17.27 1.54 -19.34
N ASN A 235 -16.91 0.32 -19.74
CA ASN A 235 -17.88 -0.77 -19.92
C ASN A 235 -18.20 -1.44 -18.57
N LEU A 236 -18.89 -0.72 -17.70
CA LEU A 236 -19.28 -1.18 -16.36
C LEU A 236 -20.69 -1.79 -16.37
N PRO A 237 -21.01 -2.71 -15.45
CA PRO A 237 -22.36 -3.27 -15.32
C PRO A 237 -23.29 -2.22 -14.69
N TRP A 238 -23.67 -1.20 -15.47
CA TRP A 238 -24.32 0.02 -14.99
C TRP A 238 -25.57 -0.23 -14.17
N SER A 239 -26.43 -1.14 -14.61
CA SER A 239 -27.65 -1.52 -13.87
C SER A 239 -27.38 -2.09 -12.48
N GLU A 240 -26.25 -2.78 -12.28
CA GLU A 240 -25.84 -3.30 -10.97
C GLU A 240 -25.18 -2.24 -10.08
N LEU A 241 -24.76 -1.12 -10.68
CA LEU A 241 -24.17 0.01 -9.97
C LEU A 241 -25.23 1.02 -9.52
N VAL A 242 -26.52 0.81 -9.80
CA VAL A 242 -27.59 1.73 -9.37
C VAL A 242 -28.42 1.09 -8.26
N HIS A 243 -28.03 1.38 -7.02
CA HIS A 243 -28.79 1.04 -5.82
C HIS A 243 -28.85 2.24 -4.87
N GLU A 244 -30.00 2.47 -4.22
CA GLU A 244 -30.17 3.66 -3.36
C GLU A 244 -29.36 3.61 -2.06
N ARG A 245 -29.15 2.42 -1.49
CA ARG A 245 -28.51 2.24 -0.17
C ARG A 245 -27.07 1.73 -0.26
N GLN A 246 -26.30 2.27 -1.19
CA GLN A 246 -24.89 1.92 -1.37
C GLN A 246 -24.02 3.18 -1.47
N THR A 247 -22.74 3.01 -1.21
CA THR A 247 -21.70 3.97 -1.56
C THR A 247 -20.85 3.40 -2.69
N LEU A 248 -20.83 4.07 -3.84
CA LEU A 248 -19.90 3.74 -4.92
C LEU A 248 -18.62 4.55 -4.75
N VAL A 249 -17.48 3.88 -4.93
CA VAL A 249 -16.17 4.52 -4.91
C VAL A 249 -15.46 4.20 -6.21
N LEU A 250 -15.25 5.23 -7.04
CA LEU A 250 -14.63 5.12 -8.34
C LEU A 250 -13.15 5.52 -8.27
N TYR A 251 -12.30 4.57 -8.62
CA TYR A 251 -10.87 4.78 -8.85
C TYR A 251 -10.64 5.16 -10.30
N MET A 252 -9.67 6.03 -10.58
CA MET A 252 -9.27 6.39 -11.95
C MET A 252 -10.42 6.92 -12.83
N GLY A 253 -11.46 7.49 -12.22
CA GLY A 253 -12.67 7.94 -12.92
C GLY A 253 -12.64 9.36 -13.48
N LEU A 254 -11.61 10.16 -13.19
CA LEU A 254 -11.61 11.61 -13.48
C LEU A 254 -11.85 11.94 -14.96
N VAL A 255 -11.15 11.26 -15.86
CA VAL A 255 -11.22 11.53 -17.32
C VAL A 255 -12.57 11.11 -17.90
N GLY A 256 -13.17 10.04 -17.37
CA GLY A 256 -14.46 9.51 -17.82
C GLY A 256 -15.66 9.95 -17.01
N LEU A 257 -15.50 10.94 -16.11
CA LEU A 257 -16.52 11.27 -15.10
C LEU A 257 -17.85 11.69 -15.72
N GLU A 258 -17.80 12.50 -16.79
CA GLU A 258 -19.01 12.95 -17.48
C GLU A 258 -19.80 11.79 -18.08
N GLU A 259 -19.13 10.86 -18.74
CA GLU A 259 -19.76 9.67 -19.32
C GLU A 259 -20.28 8.73 -18.24
N ILE A 260 -19.51 8.50 -17.17
CA ILE A 260 -19.94 7.70 -16.02
C ILE A 260 -21.22 8.29 -15.40
N ALA A 261 -21.29 9.61 -15.23
CA ALA A 261 -22.47 10.28 -14.69
C ALA A 261 -23.70 10.09 -15.60
N LYS A 262 -23.54 10.29 -16.92
CA LYS A 262 -24.61 10.06 -17.91
C LYS A 262 -25.12 8.63 -17.87
N GLN A 263 -24.23 7.64 -17.84
CA GLN A 263 -24.60 6.22 -17.81
C GLN A 263 -25.32 5.84 -16.51
N LEU A 264 -24.85 6.31 -15.36
CA LEU A 264 -25.52 6.05 -14.09
C LEU A 264 -26.94 6.63 -14.07
N ILE A 265 -27.13 7.87 -14.54
CA ILE A 265 -28.45 8.50 -14.64
C ILE A 265 -29.34 7.74 -15.62
N ALA A 266 -28.82 7.38 -16.80
CA ALA A 266 -29.56 6.61 -17.81
C ALA A 266 -30.03 5.24 -17.29
N ASN A 267 -29.32 4.66 -16.33
CA ASN A 267 -29.65 3.38 -15.69
C ASN A 267 -30.44 3.55 -14.37
N GLY A 268 -30.97 4.75 -14.09
CA GLY A 268 -31.91 4.99 -13.00
C GLY A 268 -31.34 5.65 -11.75
N MET A 269 -30.08 6.11 -11.76
CA MET A 269 -29.55 6.92 -10.67
C MET A 269 -30.22 8.30 -10.67
N ARG A 270 -30.72 8.73 -9.53
CA ARG A 270 -31.32 10.06 -9.39
C ARG A 270 -30.31 11.18 -9.71
N PRO A 271 -30.68 12.20 -10.51
CA PRO A 271 -29.78 13.29 -10.90
C PRO A 271 -29.19 14.10 -9.74
N ASP A 272 -29.88 14.15 -8.61
CA ASP A 272 -29.49 14.82 -7.36
C ASP A 272 -28.65 13.91 -6.44
N MET A 273 -28.22 12.73 -6.89
CA MET A 273 -27.39 11.82 -6.10
C MET A 273 -26.10 12.54 -5.68
N PRO A 274 -25.78 12.65 -4.38
CA PRO A 274 -24.59 13.37 -3.94
C PRO A 274 -23.29 12.70 -4.39
N VAL A 275 -22.33 13.52 -4.82
CA VAL A 275 -21.01 13.11 -5.27
C VAL A 275 -19.94 14.00 -4.64
N ALA A 276 -18.82 13.38 -4.26
CA ALA A 276 -17.60 14.07 -3.88
C ALA A 276 -16.41 13.55 -4.70
N LEU A 277 -15.55 14.45 -5.14
CA LEU A 277 -14.22 14.12 -5.65
C LEU A 277 -13.17 14.58 -4.65
N VAL A 278 -12.31 13.65 -4.26
CA VAL A 278 -11.18 13.91 -3.36
C VAL A 278 -9.89 13.78 -4.17
N SER A 279 -9.18 14.88 -4.35
CA SER A 279 -7.86 14.94 -4.98
C SER A 279 -6.77 14.89 -3.93
N HIS A 280 -5.68 14.16 -4.20
CA HIS A 280 -4.52 14.07 -3.31
C HIS A 280 -4.90 13.76 -1.86
N GLY A 281 -5.85 12.84 -1.66
CA GLY A 281 -6.38 12.51 -0.34
C GLY A 281 -5.29 12.23 0.67
N THR A 282 -5.50 12.67 1.92
CA THR A 282 -4.57 12.62 3.07
C THR A 282 -3.36 13.53 2.99
N ARG A 283 -3.06 14.14 1.83
CA ARG A 283 -1.91 15.02 1.67
C ARG A 283 -2.26 16.45 2.10
N PRO A 284 -1.27 17.29 2.46
CA PRO A 284 -1.51 18.69 2.80
C PRO A 284 -2.20 19.50 1.69
N ASN A 285 -2.03 19.09 0.43
CA ASN A 285 -2.67 19.71 -0.73
C ASN A 285 -3.97 19.01 -1.16
N GLN A 286 -4.64 18.28 -0.25
CA GLN A 286 -5.94 17.65 -0.51
C GLN A 286 -6.96 18.70 -0.96
N GLN A 287 -7.72 18.37 -2.00
CA GLN A 287 -8.85 19.19 -2.48
C GLN A 287 -10.11 18.34 -2.56
N ILE A 288 -11.25 18.93 -2.22
CA ILE A 288 -12.55 18.27 -2.25
C ILE A 288 -13.51 19.13 -3.08
N VAL A 289 -14.17 18.52 -4.04
CA VAL A 289 -15.29 19.13 -4.79
C VAL A 289 -16.52 18.29 -4.57
N THR A 290 -17.60 18.90 -4.11
CA THR A 290 -18.90 18.25 -3.88
C THR A 290 -19.95 18.78 -4.85
N GLY A 291 -20.92 17.93 -5.17
CA GLY A 291 -22.02 18.26 -6.04
C GLY A 291 -23.00 17.11 -6.17
N GLU A 292 -23.78 17.17 -7.23
CA GLU A 292 -24.76 16.15 -7.58
C GLU A 292 -24.27 15.43 -8.84
N ILE A 293 -24.70 14.18 -9.06
CA ILE A 293 -24.22 13.38 -10.19
C ILE A 293 -24.45 14.11 -11.53
N ALA A 294 -25.53 14.87 -11.66
CA ALA A 294 -25.83 15.65 -12.87
C ALA A 294 -24.92 16.87 -13.09
N THR A 295 -24.27 17.41 -12.05
CA THR A 295 -23.52 18.69 -12.11
C THR A 295 -22.04 18.54 -11.78
N ILE A 296 -21.61 17.38 -11.30
CA ILE A 296 -20.27 17.19 -10.75
C ILE A 296 -19.16 17.34 -11.79
N ALA A 297 -19.40 16.94 -13.05
CA ALA A 297 -18.41 17.05 -14.11
C ALA A 297 -18.01 18.50 -14.38
N ASP A 298 -19.00 19.40 -14.46
CA ASP A 298 -18.79 20.83 -14.69
C ASP A 298 -18.03 21.46 -13.52
N LYS A 299 -18.46 21.19 -12.28
CA LYS A 299 -17.79 21.68 -11.06
C LYS A 299 -16.33 21.25 -10.99
N VAL A 300 -16.03 20.01 -11.40
CA VAL A 300 -14.66 19.49 -11.41
C VAL A 300 -13.82 20.19 -12.47
N HIS A 301 -14.37 20.42 -13.66
CA HIS A 301 -13.69 21.17 -14.72
C HIS A 301 -13.36 22.61 -14.28
N GLU A 302 -14.33 23.30 -13.67
CA GLU A 302 -14.16 24.66 -13.13
C GLU A 302 -13.13 24.73 -11.99
N SER A 303 -13.12 23.73 -11.10
CA SER A 303 -12.19 23.69 -9.96
C SER A 303 -10.72 23.49 -10.36
N GLY A 304 -10.46 22.93 -11.54
CA GLY A 304 -9.11 22.55 -11.97
C GLY A 304 -8.47 21.42 -11.16
N ILE A 305 -9.27 20.60 -10.46
CA ILE A 305 -8.78 19.45 -9.68
C ILE A 305 -7.95 18.52 -10.57
N LYS A 306 -6.83 18.02 -10.02
CA LYS A 306 -5.89 17.14 -10.73
C LYS A 306 -5.86 15.74 -10.12
N ALA A 307 -5.51 14.76 -10.96
CA ALA A 307 -5.21 13.41 -10.51
C ALA A 307 -3.97 13.36 -9.58
N PRO A 308 -3.86 12.37 -8.68
CA PRO A 308 -4.82 11.29 -8.44
C PRO A 308 -6.07 11.79 -7.69
N THR A 309 -7.23 11.28 -8.12
CA THR A 309 -8.53 11.56 -7.49
C THR A 309 -9.25 10.25 -7.18
N LEU A 310 -10.17 10.35 -6.23
CA LEU A 310 -11.15 9.34 -5.91
C LEU A 310 -12.55 9.97 -5.93
N THR A 311 -13.49 9.35 -6.62
CA THR A 311 -14.89 9.81 -6.65
C THR A 311 -15.71 8.94 -5.72
N ILE A 312 -16.49 9.55 -4.83
CA ILE A 312 -17.42 8.90 -3.91
C ILE A 312 -18.83 9.35 -4.29
N ILE A 313 -19.73 8.40 -4.59
CA ILE A 313 -21.12 8.65 -4.99
C ILE A 313 -22.03 7.96 -3.97
N GLY A 314 -22.95 8.71 -3.37
CA GLY A 314 -23.92 8.20 -2.40
C GLY A 314 -24.29 9.24 -1.35
N ASP A 315 -25.40 8.99 -0.64
CA ASP A 315 -25.93 9.93 0.36
C ASP A 315 -24.98 10.23 1.52
N VAL A 316 -23.98 9.36 1.77
CA VAL A 316 -22.93 9.59 2.77
C VAL A 316 -22.14 10.88 2.54
N VAL A 317 -22.09 11.39 1.29
CA VAL A 317 -21.44 12.68 0.98
C VAL A 317 -22.13 13.86 1.69
N LYS A 318 -23.42 13.76 2.01
CA LYS A 318 -24.15 14.79 2.78
C LYS A 318 -23.56 15.02 4.19
N LEU A 319 -22.78 14.06 4.71
CA LEU A 319 -22.12 14.17 6.01
C LEU A 319 -20.85 15.01 5.97
N GLN A 320 -20.31 15.30 4.78
CA GLN A 320 -19.04 16.00 4.58
C GLN A 320 -19.00 17.33 5.35
N ASP A 321 -20.04 18.16 5.22
CA ASP A 321 -20.11 19.47 5.89
C ASP A 321 -20.05 19.38 7.42
N LYS A 322 -20.50 18.25 8.00
CA LYS A 322 -20.56 18.04 9.45
C LYS A 322 -19.32 17.35 10.02
N LEU A 323 -18.67 16.52 9.20
CA LEU A 323 -17.59 15.64 9.64
C LEU A 323 -16.21 16.03 9.09
N ALA A 324 -16.13 17.06 8.24
CA ALA A 324 -14.87 17.60 7.75
C ALA A 324 -14.00 18.09 8.93
N TRP A 325 -12.84 17.45 9.10
CA TRP A 325 -11.89 17.75 10.18
C TRP A 325 -10.47 18.06 9.68
N PHE A 326 -10.17 17.74 8.41
CA PHE A 326 -8.83 17.83 7.82
C PHE A 326 -8.78 18.87 6.69
N GLY A 327 -7.65 19.59 6.59
CA GLY A 327 -7.47 20.71 5.67
C GLY A 327 -7.88 22.05 6.28
N ALA A 328 -7.88 23.11 5.47
CA ALA A 328 -8.36 24.41 5.91
C ALA A 328 -9.86 24.31 6.23
N THR A 329 -10.17 24.25 7.52
CA THR A 329 -11.49 24.50 8.08
C THR A 329 -11.99 25.85 7.55
N ARG A 330 -13.30 25.89 7.24
CA ARG A 330 -14.03 27.15 6.99
C ARG A 330 -13.72 28.21 8.05
#